data_AF-A0A6M0SC83-F1
#
_entry.id   AF-A0A6M0SC83-F1
#
_cell.length_a   1.000
_cell.length_b   1.000
_cell.length_c   1.000
_cell.angle_alpha   90.00
_cell.angle_beta   90.00
_cell.angle_gamma   90.00
#
_symmetry.space_group_name_H-M   'P 1'
#
loop_
_entity.id
_entity.type
_entity.pdbx_description
1 polymer ?
#
loop_
_entity_poly.entity_id
_entity_poly.type
_entity_poly.pdbx_seq_one_letter_code
_entity_poly.pdbx_strand_id
1 'polypeptide(L)'
;MDVGLILITTVLVLGGLIATLGDRIGMRVGKARLSLFNLRPRQTATLVSILTGSVISASTLSLLLITSEQLRKGLFEFEETQANLSEARNALEETQIAKSEVEQALNRVTRQKINAEGELTEVITFLDEATERETIIRQRLGQTQNQLGIVSEQADQLQGEISRLQRDRQLLQRQQAEVKRQIAQRDRSLAQRDQELLQRDRAIAQREGALERLKTEQAFLEDEIQRLESEFLKLRAGNVAISRNQTLALLITRPSSIAAATAEIEQLLSEANRLALNAIWPDAPNKAVQILRINPQIIRGIARNITDGQQYVIRVGVSGNYVVGEPCVVQQEVPPCVEITLQAKLNRIVFEQGEIIARVPIEAAYPSTPSLVEALRTLVTSAQIRASLEGIIIVDNPRVAGGFSEPVIDFLNQVQNYGAPLEIEAVAGKQIFTTGPLALELVASRDGQRLFQTQLSSSPSPRDEQEP
;
A
#
# COMPACT_ATOMS: atom_id res chain seq x y z
N MET A 1 -109.43 83.45 -110.68
CA MET A 1 -110.72 83.73 -111.35
C MET A 1 -111.73 82.90 -110.63
N ASP A 2 -112.38 83.55 -109.69
CA ASP A 2 -112.80 82.89 -108.48
C ASP A 2 -114.12 82.18 -108.71
N VAL A 3 -114.09 80.88 -108.47
CA VAL A 3 -115.27 80.02 -108.37
C VAL A 3 -116.32 80.67 -107.46
N GLY A 4 -115.89 81.43 -106.45
CA GLY A 4 -116.78 82.22 -105.58
C GLY A 4 -117.61 83.28 -106.31
N LEU A 5 -117.02 84.02 -107.26
CA LEU A 5 -117.74 85.05 -108.02
C LEU A 5 -118.72 84.42 -109.02
N ILE A 6 -118.36 83.28 -109.63
CA ILE A 6 -119.25 82.51 -110.51
C ILE A 6 -120.44 81.95 -109.73
N LEU A 7 -120.21 81.44 -108.52
CA LEU A 7 -121.27 80.87 -107.68
C LEU A 7 -122.25 81.94 -107.20
N ILE A 8 -121.76 83.09 -106.74
CA ILE A 8 -122.60 84.22 -106.31
C ILE A 8 -123.45 84.73 -107.47
N THR A 9 -122.87 84.90 -108.66
CA THR A 9 -123.61 85.40 -109.84
C THR A 9 -124.68 84.40 -110.30
N THR A 10 -124.39 83.09 -110.24
CA THR A 10 -125.33 82.02 -110.62
C THR A 10 -126.51 81.93 -109.66
N VAL A 11 -126.26 82.03 -108.34
CA VAL A 11 -127.33 82.01 -107.32
C VAL A 11 -128.23 83.25 -107.43
N LEU A 12 -127.66 84.41 -107.76
CA LEU A 12 -128.43 85.66 -107.87
C LEU A 12 -129.38 85.65 -109.08
N VAL A 13 -128.94 85.07 -110.20
CA VAL A 13 -129.77 84.90 -111.41
C VAL A 13 -130.85 83.83 -111.19
N LEU A 14 -130.52 82.69 -110.57
CA LEU A 14 -131.49 81.63 -110.28
C LEU A 14 -132.56 82.10 -109.28
N GLY A 15 -132.15 82.86 -108.26
CA GLY A 15 -133.05 83.41 -107.24
C GLY A 15 -134.07 84.41 -107.82
N GLY A 16 -133.63 85.28 -108.74
CA GLY A 16 -134.53 86.19 -109.45
C GLY A 16 -135.55 85.46 -110.34
N LEU A 17 -135.14 84.38 -111.00
CA LEU A 17 -136.02 83.55 -111.83
C LEU A 17 -137.09 82.81 -111.01
N ILE A 18 -136.70 82.21 -109.88
CA ILE A 18 -137.61 81.45 -109.00
C ILE A 18 -138.62 82.38 -108.31
N ALA A 19 -138.20 83.60 -107.93
CA ALA A 19 -139.10 84.58 -107.32
C ALA A 19 -140.29 84.95 -108.21
N THR A 20 -140.08 85.07 -109.53
CA THR A 20 -141.15 85.38 -110.49
C THR A 20 -142.15 84.23 -110.70
N LEU A 21 -141.73 82.98 -110.49
CA LEU A 21 -142.61 81.80 -110.56
C LEU A 21 -143.48 81.68 -109.31
N GLY A 22 -142.93 82.00 -108.13
CA GLY A 22 -143.68 82.01 -106.86
C GLY A 22 -144.89 82.96 -106.90
N ASP A 23 -144.70 84.15 -107.45
CA ASP A 23 -145.76 85.16 -107.56
C ASP A 23 -146.88 84.74 -108.54
N ARG A 24 -146.51 83.98 -109.59
CA ARG A 24 -147.43 83.46 -110.60
C ARG A 24 -148.34 82.34 -110.08
N ILE A 25 -147.84 81.52 -109.16
CA ILE A 25 -148.64 80.49 -108.47
C ILE A 25 -149.67 81.16 -107.54
N GLY A 26 -149.27 82.20 -106.82
CA GLY A 26 -150.15 82.98 -105.93
C GLY A 26 -151.38 83.55 -106.66
N MET A 27 -151.17 84.11 -107.87
CA MET A 27 -152.28 84.70 -108.66
C MET A 27 -153.30 83.67 -109.19
N ARG A 28 -152.89 82.44 -109.51
CA ARG A 28 -153.83 81.40 -109.99
C ARG A 28 -154.76 80.91 -108.88
N VAL A 29 -154.27 80.83 -107.64
CA VAL A 29 -155.09 80.46 -106.48
C VAL A 29 -156.16 81.54 -106.19
N GLY A 30 -155.83 82.81 -106.42
CA GLY A 30 -156.74 83.95 -106.20
C GLY A 30 -157.98 83.98 -107.12
N LYS A 31 -157.91 83.48 -108.36
CA LYS A 31 -159.08 83.39 -109.27
C LYS A 31 -159.97 82.17 -109.00
N ALA A 32 -159.44 81.13 -108.34
CA ALA A 32 -160.13 79.86 -108.13
C ALA A 32 -161.11 79.85 -106.94
N ARG A 33 -161.23 80.94 -106.16
CA ARG A 33 -162.09 81.04 -104.95
C ARG A 33 -161.90 79.88 -103.96
N LEU A 34 -160.69 79.34 -103.84
CA LEU A 34 -160.35 78.32 -102.85
C LEU A 34 -160.16 78.98 -101.48
N SER A 35 -160.83 78.44 -100.47
CA SER A 35 -160.72 78.86 -99.06
C SER A 35 -159.81 77.88 -98.32
N LEU A 36 -158.72 78.39 -97.75
CA LEU A 36 -157.93 77.66 -96.75
C LEU A 36 -158.01 78.48 -95.44
N PHE A 37 -158.54 77.85 -94.38
CA PHE A 37 -158.72 78.41 -93.03
C PHE A 37 -159.62 79.66 -92.91
N ASN A 38 -160.81 79.68 -93.52
CA ASN A 38 -161.86 80.70 -93.30
C ASN A 38 -161.46 82.17 -93.59
N LEU A 39 -160.37 82.36 -94.35
CA LEU A 39 -159.83 83.68 -94.69
C LEU A 39 -160.45 84.21 -96.00
N ARG A 40 -160.62 85.54 -96.08
CA ARG A 40 -161.12 86.24 -97.28
C ARG A 40 -160.17 85.93 -98.46
N PRO A 41 -160.64 85.65 -99.70
CA PRO A 41 -159.83 85.12 -100.82
C PRO A 41 -158.54 85.88 -101.19
N ARG A 42 -158.38 87.12 -100.70
CA ARG A 42 -157.21 87.98 -100.93
C ARG A 42 -156.03 87.70 -99.97
N GLN A 43 -156.23 87.05 -98.82
CA GLN A 43 -155.18 86.81 -97.81
C GLN A 43 -154.47 85.45 -97.95
N THR A 44 -155.15 84.44 -98.49
CA THR A 44 -154.58 83.10 -98.71
C THR A 44 -153.43 83.12 -99.72
N ALA A 45 -153.48 84.03 -100.70
CA ALA A 45 -152.41 84.20 -101.68
C ALA A 45 -151.09 84.71 -101.03
N THR A 46 -151.18 85.59 -100.03
CA THR A 46 -150.00 86.20 -99.39
C THR A 46 -149.25 85.20 -98.51
N LEU A 47 -149.98 84.35 -97.77
CA LEU A 47 -149.37 83.36 -96.87
C LEU A 47 -148.56 82.31 -97.63
N VAL A 48 -149.09 81.83 -98.76
CA VAL A 48 -148.39 80.86 -99.61
C VAL A 48 -147.08 81.45 -100.15
N SER A 49 -147.06 82.74 -100.50
CA SER A 49 -145.84 83.40 -101.00
C SER A 49 -144.72 83.48 -99.95
N ILE A 50 -145.04 83.84 -98.71
CA ILE A 50 -144.06 83.88 -97.59
C ILE A 50 -143.50 82.50 -97.30
N LEU A 51 -144.36 81.48 -97.29
CA LEU A 51 -143.93 80.12 -96.99
C LEU A 51 -143.01 79.57 -98.09
N THR A 52 -143.29 79.88 -99.35
CA THR A 52 -142.44 79.49 -100.48
C THR A 52 -141.10 80.22 -100.43
N GLY A 53 -141.08 81.51 -100.05
CA GLY A 53 -139.85 82.27 -99.85
C GLY A 53 -138.96 81.74 -98.72
N SER A 54 -139.54 81.36 -97.58
CA SER A 54 -138.79 80.81 -96.44
C SER A 54 -138.17 79.45 -96.72
N VAL A 55 -138.85 78.57 -97.47
CA VAL A 55 -138.32 77.24 -97.84
C VAL A 55 -137.09 77.35 -98.74
N ILE A 56 -137.05 78.36 -99.61
CA ILE A 56 -135.91 78.60 -100.50
C ILE A 56 -134.68 79.09 -99.71
N SER A 57 -134.84 80.05 -98.79
CA SER A 57 -133.73 80.57 -97.97
C SER A 57 -133.14 79.50 -97.05
N ALA A 58 -133.97 78.68 -96.42
CA ALA A 58 -133.51 77.57 -95.59
C ALA A 58 -132.73 76.52 -96.39
N SER A 59 -133.18 76.20 -97.61
CA SER A 59 -132.48 75.26 -98.48
C SER A 59 -131.12 75.78 -98.95
N THR A 60 -131.00 77.09 -99.16
CA THR A 60 -129.74 77.74 -99.58
C THR A 60 -128.69 77.70 -98.47
N LEU A 61 -129.10 77.94 -97.22
CA LEU A 61 -128.19 77.88 -96.06
C LEU A 61 -127.73 76.45 -95.75
N SER A 62 -128.65 75.47 -95.81
CA SER A 62 -128.32 74.06 -95.59
C SER A 62 -127.32 73.52 -96.62
N LEU A 63 -127.46 73.94 -97.88
CA LEU A 63 -126.52 73.52 -98.93
C LEU A 63 -125.11 74.11 -98.72
N LEU A 64 -125.00 75.36 -98.24
CA LEU A 64 -123.71 75.99 -97.97
C LEU A 64 -122.92 75.30 -96.84
N LEU A 65 -123.62 74.84 -95.78
CA LEU A 65 -122.98 74.17 -94.65
C LEU A 65 -122.53 72.74 -94.96
N ILE A 66 -123.21 72.03 -95.87
CA ILE A 66 -122.82 70.66 -96.27
C ILE A 66 -121.63 70.68 -97.23
N THR A 67 -121.60 71.64 -98.17
CA THR A 67 -120.65 71.59 -99.29
C THR A 67 -119.27 72.18 -98.97
N SER A 68 -119.13 72.97 -97.89
CA SER A 68 -117.88 73.65 -97.56
C SER A 68 -117.28 73.21 -96.21
N GLU A 69 -116.25 72.38 -96.27
CA GLU A 69 -115.49 71.96 -95.07
C GLU A 69 -114.80 73.14 -94.36
N GLN A 70 -114.44 74.19 -95.10
CA GLN A 70 -113.75 75.36 -94.56
C GLN A 70 -114.67 76.24 -93.71
N LEU A 71 -115.97 76.30 -94.03
CA LEU A 71 -116.95 76.97 -93.18
C LEU A 71 -117.24 76.20 -91.89
N ARG A 72 -117.19 74.86 -91.94
CA ARG A 72 -117.37 74.00 -90.75
C ARG A 72 -116.19 74.10 -89.77
N LYS A 73 -114.95 74.14 -90.27
CA LYS A 73 -113.74 74.31 -89.44
C LYS A 73 -113.59 75.74 -88.89
N GLY A 74 -113.99 76.76 -89.65
CA GLY A 74 -113.87 78.16 -89.22
C GLY A 74 -114.84 78.60 -88.12
N LEU A 75 -115.97 77.89 -87.94
CA LEU A 75 -117.01 78.28 -86.98
C LEU A 75 -116.92 77.56 -85.62
N PHE A 76 -116.06 76.53 -85.46
CA PHE A 76 -116.12 75.66 -84.26
C PHE A 76 -114.80 75.18 -83.60
N GLU A 77 -113.57 75.48 -84.04
CA GLU A 77 -112.35 74.94 -83.38
C GLU A 77 -111.14 75.92 -83.32
N PHE A 78 -110.99 76.73 -82.25
CA PHE A 78 -109.83 77.64 -82.07
C PHE A 78 -108.91 77.32 -80.86
N GLU A 79 -109.30 76.43 -79.94
CA GLU A 79 -108.57 76.22 -78.67
C GLU A 79 -107.53 75.08 -78.67
N GLU A 80 -107.61 74.11 -79.60
CA GLU A 80 -106.81 72.87 -79.49
C GLU A 80 -105.37 72.99 -80.05
N THR A 81 -105.08 73.98 -80.89
CA THR A 81 -103.78 74.01 -81.62
C THR A 81 -102.64 74.69 -80.82
N GLN A 82 -102.92 75.44 -79.76
CA GLN A 82 -101.87 76.08 -78.92
C GLN A 82 -101.37 75.19 -77.76
N ALA A 83 -102.15 74.19 -77.32
CA ALA A 83 -101.78 73.34 -76.17
C ALA A 83 -100.57 72.42 -76.46
N ASN A 84 -100.51 71.82 -77.66
CA ASN A 84 -99.51 70.79 -77.98
C ASN A 84 -98.06 71.30 -78.09
N LEU A 85 -97.85 72.59 -78.39
CA LEU A 85 -96.50 73.18 -78.55
C LEU A 85 -95.87 73.55 -77.18
N SER A 86 -96.70 73.85 -76.19
CA SER A 86 -96.29 74.04 -74.79
C SER A 86 -95.85 72.72 -74.15
N GLU A 87 -96.62 71.64 -74.38
CA GLU A 87 -96.36 70.32 -73.81
C GLU A 87 -95.02 69.73 -74.28
N ALA A 88 -94.70 69.85 -75.57
CA ALA A 88 -93.43 69.34 -76.12
C ALA A 88 -92.18 70.08 -75.59
N ARG A 89 -92.28 71.39 -75.29
CA ARG A 89 -91.16 72.14 -74.68
C ARG A 89 -90.97 71.77 -73.22
N ASN A 90 -92.06 71.64 -72.46
CA ASN A 90 -92.01 71.23 -71.07
C ASN A 90 -91.42 69.81 -70.91
N ALA A 91 -91.78 68.87 -71.81
CA ALA A 91 -91.24 67.50 -71.78
C ALA A 91 -89.73 67.43 -72.06
N LEU A 92 -89.19 68.30 -72.93
CA LEU A 92 -87.76 68.35 -73.21
C LEU A 92 -86.97 68.91 -72.02
N GLU A 93 -87.48 69.97 -71.39
CA GLU A 93 -86.89 70.56 -70.18
C GLU A 93 -86.90 69.56 -69.01
N GLU A 94 -88.01 68.84 -68.82
CA GLU A 94 -88.12 67.75 -67.84
C GLU A 94 -87.11 66.63 -68.10
N THR A 95 -86.94 66.21 -69.36
CA THR A 95 -85.96 65.17 -69.73
C THR A 95 -84.51 65.63 -69.51
N GLN A 96 -84.22 66.90 -69.76
CA GLN A 96 -82.89 67.48 -69.56
C GLN A 96 -82.54 67.58 -68.07
N ILE A 97 -83.52 67.95 -67.24
CA ILE A 97 -83.43 67.95 -65.78
C ILE A 97 -83.22 66.51 -65.27
N ALA A 98 -84.05 65.56 -65.71
CA ALA A 98 -83.93 64.15 -65.34
C ALA A 98 -82.56 63.56 -65.74
N LYS A 99 -82.04 63.90 -66.93
CA LYS A 99 -80.70 63.49 -67.36
C LYS A 99 -79.60 64.08 -66.47
N SER A 100 -79.68 65.36 -66.14
CA SER A 100 -78.74 66.02 -65.22
C SER A 100 -78.77 65.38 -63.83
N GLU A 101 -79.96 65.07 -63.30
CA GLU A 101 -80.13 64.37 -62.03
C GLU A 101 -79.51 62.97 -62.06
N VAL A 102 -79.72 62.21 -63.14
CA VAL A 102 -79.13 60.88 -63.33
C VAL A 102 -77.61 60.95 -63.48
N GLU A 103 -77.06 61.92 -64.21
CA GLU A 103 -75.60 62.11 -64.32
C GLU A 103 -74.97 62.49 -62.98
N GLN A 104 -75.64 63.34 -62.19
CA GLN A 104 -75.22 63.65 -60.83
C GLN A 104 -75.31 62.43 -59.91
N ALA A 105 -76.38 61.63 -60.00
CA ALA A 105 -76.53 60.39 -59.25
C ALA A 105 -75.44 59.37 -59.64
N LEU A 106 -75.14 59.21 -60.94
CA LEU A 106 -74.08 58.33 -61.42
C LEU A 106 -72.71 58.79 -60.94
N ASN A 107 -72.43 60.09 -60.96
CA ASN A 107 -71.18 60.64 -60.42
C ASN A 107 -71.07 60.44 -58.90
N ARG A 108 -72.18 60.59 -58.15
CA ARG A 108 -72.22 60.29 -56.71
C ARG A 108 -71.94 58.81 -56.44
N VAL A 109 -72.60 57.92 -57.16
CA VAL A 109 -72.40 56.46 -57.03
C VAL A 109 -70.99 56.07 -57.44
N THR A 110 -70.43 56.67 -58.50
CA THR A 110 -69.05 56.40 -58.94
C THR A 110 -68.04 56.86 -57.89
N ARG A 111 -68.23 58.04 -57.29
CA ARG A 111 -67.40 58.50 -56.16
C ARG A 111 -67.54 57.61 -54.94
N GLN A 112 -68.77 57.21 -54.59
CA GLN A 112 -69.02 56.26 -53.50
C GLN A 112 -68.34 54.92 -53.76
N LYS A 113 -68.38 54.41 -55.00
CA LYS A 113 -67.69 53.19 -55.41
C LYS A 113 -66.18 53.33 -55.27
N ILE A 114 -65.57 54.42 -55.76
CA ILE A 114 -64.13 54.68 -55.63
C ILE A 114 -63.72 54.80 -54.15
N ASN A 115 -64.51 55.49 -53.34
CA ASN A 115 -64.26 55.61 -51.90
C ASN A 115 -64.35 54.23 -51.22
N ALA A 116 -65.38 53.44 -51.54
CA ALA A 116 -65.55 52.09 -51.00
C ALA A 116 -64.44 51.14 -51.47
N GLU A 117 -63.96 51.25 -52.71
CA GLU A 117 -62.79 50.51 -53.22
C GLU A 117 -61.50 50.94 -52.51
N GLY A 118 -61.36 52.23 -52.19
CA GLY A 118 -60.27 52.76 -51.38
C GLY A 118 -60.28 52.24 -49.94
N GLU A 119 -61.44 52.32 -49.26
CA GLU A 119 -61.64 51.76 -47.92
C GLU A 119 -61.40 50.25 -47.90
N LEU A 120 -61.86 49.51 -48.92
CA LEU A 120 -61.61 48.07 -49.03
C LEU A 120 -60.12 47.77 -49.18
N THR A 121 -59.39 48.57 -49.95
CA THR A 121 -57.93 48.42 -50.10
C THR A 121 -57.22 48.67 -48.79
N GLU A 122 -57.59 49.72 -48.04
CA GLU A 122 -57.04 50.01 -46.71
C GLU A 122 -57.31 48.85 -45.73
N VAL A 123 -58.54 48.31 -45.72
CA VAL A 123 -58.91 47.15 -44.90
C VAL A 123 -58.11 45.90 -45.28
N ILE A 124 -57.90 45.63 -46.58
CA ILE A 124 -57.07 44.50 -47.03
C ILE A 124 -55.62 44.68 -46.54
N THR A 125 -55.03 45.87 -46.71
CA THR A 125 -53.66 46.12 -46.23
C THR A 125 -53.53 45.97 -44.72
N PHE A 126 -54.53 46.42 -43.96
CA PHE A 126 -54.57 46.24 -42.51
C PHE A 126 -54.72 44.76 -42.12
N LEU A 127 -55.55 44.00 -42.84
CA LEU A 127 -55.72 42.57 -42.62
C LEU A 127 -54.43 41.80 -42.93
N ASP A 128 -53.72 42.15 -44.00
CA ASP A 128 -52.42 41.56 -44.34
C ASP A 128 -51.38 41.85 -43.24
N GLU A 129 -51.28 43.09 -42.77
CA GLU A 129 -50.42 43.43 -41.63
C GLU A 129 -50.80 42.68 -40.35
N ALA A 130 -52.10 42.55 -40.07
CA ALA A 130 -52.59 41.84 -38.89
C ALA A 130 -52.27 40.34 -38.95
N THR A 131 -52.41 39.71 -40.13
CA THR A 131 -52.07 38.30 -40.33
C THR A 131 -50.57 38.04 -40.28
N GLU A 132 -49.73 38.96 -40.78
CA GLU A 132 -48.28 38.88 -40.63
C GLU A 132 -47.88 38.98 -39.15
N ARG A 133 -48.45 39.93 -38.40
CA ARG A 133 -48.23 40.06 -36.95
C ARG A 133 -48.67 38.81 -36.19
N GLU A 134 -49.83 38.24 -36.54
CA GLU A 134 -50.29 36.98 -35.93
C GLU A 134 -49.29 35.84 -36.18
N THR A 135 -48.77 35.73 -37.41
CA THR A 135 -47.78 34.71 -37.78
C THR A 135 -46.49 34.86 -36.97
N ILE A 136 -45.97 36.08 -36.85
CA ILE A 136 -44.77 36.38 -36.04
C ILE A 136 -45.02 36.06 -34.57
N ILE A 137 -46.18 36.42 -34.02
CA ILE A 137 -46.53 36.14 -32.62
C ILE A 137 -46.63 34.64 -32.39
N ARG A 138 -47.28 33.89 -33.29
CA ARG A 138 -47.35 32.41 -33.20
C ARG A 138 -45.96 31.78 -33.26
N GLN A 139 -45.09 32.26 -34.14
CA GLN A 139 -43.70 31.79 -34.23
C GLN A 139 -42.93 32.09 -32.93
N ARG A 140 -43.03 33.31 -32.40
CA ARG A 140 -42.41 33.69 -31.12
C ARG A 140 -42.98 32.87 -29.96
N LEU A 141 -44.29 32.63 -29.92
CA LEU A 141 -44.92 31.80 -28.90
C LEU A 141 -44.38 30.37 -28.96
N GLY A 142 -44.27 29.78 -30.15
CA GLY A 142 -43.65 28.46 -30.33
C GLY A 142 -42.17 28.43 -29.89
N GLN A 143 -41.40 29.46 -30.23
CA GLN A 143 -40.01 29.59 -29.76
C GLN A 143 -39.90 29.70 -28.24
N THR A 144 -40.72 30.54 -27.61
CA THR A 144 -40.74 30.73 -26.16
C THR A 144 -41.23 29.46 -25.44
N GLN A 145 -42.22 28.75 -25.99
CA GLN A 145 -42.68 27.46 -25.47
C GLN A 145 -41.57 26.41 -25.53
N ASN A 146 -40.82 26.33 -26.63
CA ASN A 146 -39.68 25.43 -26.74
C ASN A 146 -38.56 25.80 -25.75
N GLN A 147 -38.25 27.10 -25.61
CA GLN A 147 -37.28 27.57 -24.62
C GLN A 147 -37.71 27.23 -23.19
N LEU A 148 -38.98 27.42 -22.85
CA LEU A 148 -39.53 27.06 -21.55
C LEU A 148 -39.44 25.55 -21.30
N GLY A 149 -39.69 24.73 -22.32
CA GLY A 149 -39.50 23.28 -22.25
C GLY A 149 -38.06 22.89 -21.91
N ILE A 150 -37.08 23.47 -22.63
CA ILE A 150 -35.65 23.20 -22.39
C ILE A 150 -35.23 23.65 -20.99
N VAL A 151 -35.63 24.86 -20.57
CA VAL A 151 -35.28 25.38 -19.24
C VAL A 151 -35.95 24.57 -18.14
N SER A 152 -37.18 24.11 -18.34
CA SER A 152 -37.88 23.22 -17.40
C SER A 152 -37.15 21.87 -17.26
N GLU A 153 -36.74 21.27 -18.38
CA GLU A 153 -35.98 20.01 -18.36
C GLU A 153 -34.63 20.19 -17.65
N GLN A 154 -33.91 21.28 -17.91
CA GLN A 154 -32.67 21.63 -17.21
C GLN A 154 -32.90 21.83 -15.70
N ALA A 155 -34.00 22.49 -15.32
CA ALA A 155 -34.36 22.67 -13.92
C ALA A 155 -34.63 21.32 -13.23
N ASP A 156 -35.34 20.40 -13.89
CA ASP A 156 -35.59 19.05 -13.38
C ASP A 156 -34.30 18.23 -13.23
N GLN A 157 -33.40 18.33 -14.22
CA GLN A 157 -32.08 17.69 -14.17
C GLN A 157 -31.25 18.22 -12.99
N LEU A 158 -31.13 19.54 -12.84
CA LEU A 158 -30.40 20.17 -11.75
C LEU A 158 -31.01 19.83 -10.38
N GLN A 159 -32.34 19.78 -10.27
CA GLN A 159 -33.04 19.37 -9.06
C GLN A 159 -32.70 17.91 -8.68
N GLY A 160 -32.60 17.04 -9.69
CA GLY A 160 -32.16 15.66 -9.54
C GLY A 160 -30.71 15.55 -9.05
N GLU A 161 -29.80 16.34 -9.64
CA GLU A 161 -28.39 16.40 -9.23
C GLU A 161 -28.21 16.94 -7.81
N ILE A 162 -28.90 18.03 -7.45
CA ILE A 162 -28.89 18.59 -6.09
C ILE A 162 -29.34 17.52 -5.08
N SER A 163 -30.40 16.79 -5.39
CA SER A 163 -30.89 15.71 -4.53
C SER A 163 -29.88 14.56 -4.38
N ARG A 164 -29.13 14.23 -5.43
CA ARG A 164 -28.03 13.24 -5.37
C ARG A 164 -26.88 13.75 -4.51
N LEU A 165 -26.38 14.95 -4.78
CA LEU A 165 -25.29 15.58 -4.02
C LEU A 165 -25.63 15.75 -2.53
N GLN A 166 -26.90 16.05 -2.20
CA GLN A 166 -27.35 16.10 -0.81
C GLN A 166 -27.26 14.73 -0.12
N ARG A 167 -27.65 13.64 -0.81
CA ARG A 167 -27.50 12.27 -0.28
C ARG A 167 -26.03 11.88 -0.11
N ASP A 168 -25.20 12.19 -1.10
CA ASP A 168 -23.76 11.89 -1.04
C ASP A 168 -23.07 12.65 0.09
N ARG A 169 -23.43 13.93 0.28
CA ARG A 169 -22.93 14.73 1.40
C ARG A 169 -23.33 14.14 2.76
N GLN A 170 -24.56 13.66 2.90
CA GLN A 170 -25.00 12.98 4.13
C GLN A 170 -24.24 11.68 4.36
N LEU A 171 -23.98 10.89 3.31
CA LEU A 171 -23.20 9.67 3.39
C LEU A 171 -21.76 9.96 3.82
N LEU A 172 -21.10 10.94 3.18
CA LEU A 172 -19.75 11.36 3.51
C LEU A 172 -19.64 11.89 4.95
N GLN A 173 -20.65 12.63 5.44
CA GLN A 173 -20.71 13.07 6.83
C GLN A 173 -20.78 11.91 7.82
N ARG A 174 -21.56 10.86 7.52
CA ARG A 174 -21.61 9.64 8.33
C ARG A 174 -20.27 8.90 8.32
N GLN A 175 -19.65 8.77 7.14
CA GLN A 175 -18.32 8.15 7.00
C GLN A 175 -17.26 8.92 7.78
N GLN A 176 -17.25 10.27 7.72
CA GLN A 176 -16.34 11.08 8.50
C GLN A 176 -16.55 10.91 10.01
N ALA A 177 -17.80 10.85 10.47
CA ALA A 177 -18.11 10.61 11.88
C ALA A 177 -17.61 9.23 12.34
N GLU A 178 -17.76 8.21 11.49
CA GLU A 178 -17.28 6.86 11.78
C GLU A 178 -15.75 6.79 11.84
N VAL A 179 -15.06 7.35 10.85
CA VAL A 179 -13.58 7.41 10.85
C VAL A 179 -13.07 8.16 12.08
N LYS A 180 -13.70 9.28 12.48
CA LYS A 180 -13.33 10.01 13.71
C LYS A 180 -13.49 9.14 14.97
N ARG A 181 -14.54 8.32 15.06
CA ARG A 181 -14.72 7.37 16.17
C ARG A 181 -13.64 6.31 16.17
N GLN A 182 -13.29 5.75 15.01
CA GLN A 182 -12.22 4.75 14.89
C GLN A 182 -10.86 5.32 15.28
N ILE A 183 -10.54 6.55 14.87
CA ILE A 183 -9.32 7.25 15.29
C ILE A 183 -9.31 7.41 16.81
N ALA A 184 -10.38 7.96 17.40
CA ALA A 184 -10.45 8.13 18.85
C ALA A 184 -10.33 6.81 19.63
N GLN A 185 -10.86 5.71 19.09
CA GLN A 185 -10.70 4.38 19.68
C GLN A 185 -9.26 3.87 19.58
N ARG A 186 -8.61 4.05 18.42
CA ARG A 186 -7.21 3.69 18.22
C ARG A 186 -6.29 4.51 19.12
N ASP A 187 -6.52 5.81 19.25
CA ASP A 187 -5.72 6.69 20.12
C ASP A 187 -5.81 6.24 21.58
N ARG A 188 -6.99 5.82 22.06
CA ARG A 188 -7.13 5.22 23.40
C ARG A 188 -6.35 3.91 23.52
N SER A 189 -6.40 3.04 22.51
CA SER A 189 -5.66 1.78 22.53
C SER A 189 -4.14 1.99 22.47
N LEU A 190 -3.67 2.99 21.72
CA LEU A 190 -2.26 3.39 21.69
C LEU A 190 -1.81 3.92 23.04
N ALA A 191 -2.57 4.84 23.65
CA ALA A 191 -2.25 5.37 24.97
C ALA A 191 -2.18 4.27 26.05
N GLN A 192 -3.08 3.27 25.99
CA GLN A 192 -3.03 2.10 26.89
C GLN A 192 -1.77 1.25 26.68
N ARG A 193 -1.40 1.01 25.41
CA ARG A 193 -0.19 0.25 25.07
C ARG A 193 1.09 0.98 25.47
N ASP A 194 1.14 2.30 25.27
CA ASP A 194 2.28 3.12 25.69
C ASP A 194 2.47 3.07 27.21
N GLN A 195 1.37 3.06 27.98
CA GLN A 195 1.44 2.88 29.43
C GLN A 195 1.93 1.47 29.81
N GLU A 196 1.51 0.42 29.10
CA GLU A 196 2.01 -0.94 29.32
C GLU A 196 3.51 -1.05 28.98
N LEU A 197 3.96 -0.44 27.88
CA LEU A 197 5.36 -0.41 27.48
C LEU A 197 6.21 0.28 28.55
N LEU A 198 5.79 1.45 29.05
CA LEU A 198 6.50 2.14 30.13
C LEU A 198 6.60 1.30 31.42
N GLN A 199 5.59 0.49 31.73
CA GLN A 199 5.65 -0.44 32.87
C GLN A 199 6.62 -1.59 32.61
N ARG A 200 6.61 -2.15 31.40
CA ARG A 200 7.54 -3.22 31.00
C ARG A 200 8.99 -2.73 30.99
N ASP A 201 9.26 -1.55 30.46
CA ASP A 201 10.60 -0.96 30.42
C ASP A 201 11.18 -0.79 31.84
N ARG A 202 10.36 -0.33 32.79
CA ARG A 202 10.75 -0.25 34.20
C ARG A 202 11.07 -1.64 34.79
N ALA A 203 10.25 -2.64 34.48
CA ALA A 203 10.48 -4.01 34.95
C ALA A 203 11.74 -4.63 34.34
N ILE A 204 12.02 -4.35 33.06
CA ILE A 204 13.24 -4.79 32.38
C ILE A 204 14.47 -4.15 33.04
N ALA A 205 14.46 -2.82 33.22
CA ALA A 205 15.57 -2.11 33.88
C ALA A 205 15.83 -2.63 35.31
N GLN A 206 14.78 -2.94 36.07
CA GLN A 206 14.92 -3.56 37.39
C GLN A 206 15.56 -4.96 37.33
N ARG A 207 15.16 -5.78 36.35
CA ARG A 207 15.71 -7.13 36.16
C ARG A 207 17.17 -7.09 35.70
N GLU A 208 17.53 -6.18 34.80
CA GLU A 208 18.91 -5.97 34.36
C GLU A 208 19.80 -5.57 35.54
N GLY A 209 19.34 -4.63 36.37
CA GLY A 209 20.07 -4.24 37.58
C GLY A 209 20.15 -5.34 38.66
N ALA A 210 19.20 -6.28 38.69
CA ALA A 210 19.31 -7.47 39.55
C ALA A 210 20.30 -8.50 38.98
N LEU A 211 20.27 -8.72 37.66
CA LEU A 211 21.18 -9.64 36.99
C LEU A 211 22.64 -9.22 37.13
N GLU A 212 22.91 -7.92 37.04
CA GLU A 212 24.28 -7.41 37.18
C GLU A 212 24.83 -7.60 38.60
N ARG A 213 23.97 -7.41 39.63
CA ARG A 213 24.32 -7.71 41.02
C ARG A 213 24.62 -9.18 41.23
N LEU A 214 23.77 -10.07 40.68
CA LEU A 214 23.98 -11.52 40.79
C LEU A 214 25.26 -11.98 40.08
N LYS A 215 25.60 -11.41 38.91
CA LYS A 215 26.88 -11.69 38.24
C LYS A 215 28.08 -11.26 39.09
N THR A 216 28.00 -10.09 39.68
CA THR A 216 29.06 -9.57 40.56
C THR A 216 29.24 -10.47 41.79
N GLU A 217 28.13 -10.90 42.40
CA GLU A 217 28.13 -11.83 43.52
C GLU A 217 28.70 -13.21 43.13
N GLN A 218 28.33 -13.74 41.97
CA GLN A 218 28.88 -14.98 41.44
C GLN A 218 30.39 -14.91 41.24
N ALA A 219 30.89 -13.85 40.59
CA ALA A 219 32.32 -13.68 40.36
C ALA A 219 33.11 -13.58 41.67
N PHE A 220 32.54 -12.90 42.67
CA PHE A 220 33.13 -12.83 44.01
C PHE A 220 33.20 -14.21 44.69
N LEU A 221 32.11 -14.99 44.64
CA LEU A 221 32.08 -16.33 45.22
C LEU A 221 33.05 -17.29 44.51
N GLU A 222 33.21 -17.17 43.20
CA GLU A 222 34.17 -17.97 42.42
C GLU A 222 35.62 -17.66 42.80
N ASP A 223 35.99 -16.38 43.01
CA ASP A 223 37.32 -15.99 43.51
C ASP A 223 37.56 -16.55 44.94
N GLU A 224 36.55 -16.47 45.81
CA GLU A 224 36.66 -16.97 47.17
C GLU A 224 36.85 -18.50 47.22
N ILE A 225 36.14 -19.24 46.35
CA ILE A 225 36.36 -20.69 46.20
C ILE A 225 37.80 -20.97 45.76
N GLN A 226 38.32 -20.25 44.75
CA GLN A 226 39.70 -20.45 44.30
C GLN A 226 40.73 -20.15 45.39
N ARG A 227 40.51 -19.10 46.20
CA ARG A 227 41.35 -18.81 47.38
C ARG A 227 41.31 -19.95 48.38
N LEU A 228 40.11 -20.39 48.76
CA LEU A 228 39.92 -21.49 49.71
C LEU A 228 40.59 -22.78 49.23
N GLU A 229 40.45 -23.12 47.95
CA GLU A 229 41.12 -24.28 47.35
C GLU A 229 42.65 -24.15 47.39
N SER A 230 43.18 -22.97 47.07
CA SER A 230 44.62 -22.67 47.13
C SER A 230 45.15 -22.75 48.56
N GLU A 231 44.44 -22.20 49.53
CA GLU A 231 44.79 -22.29 50.95
C GLU A 231 44.72 -23.73 51.45
N PHE A 232 43.69 -24.49 51.08
CA PHE A 232 43.56 -25.90 51.43
C PHE A 232 44.71 -26.75 50.84
N LEU A 233 45.10 -26.48 49.59
CA LEU A 233 46.25 -27.14 48.96
C LEU A 233 47.56 -26.77 49.67
N LYS A 234 47.74 -25.51 50.08
CA LYS A 234 48.92 -25.08 50.85
C LYS A 234 48.96 -25.73 52.25
N LEU A 235 47.82 -25.83 52.93
CA LEU A 235 47.71 -26.52 54.22
C LEU A 235 48.01 -28.01 54.08
N ARG A 236 47.54 -28.66 53.01
CA ARG A 236 47.91 -30.06 52.72
C ARG A 236 49.38 -30.19 52.39
N ALA A 237 49.92 -29.38 51.48
CA ALA A 237 51.33 -29.43 51.07
C ALA A 237 52.30 -29.14 52.24
N GLY A 238 51.95 -28.23 53.14
CA GLY A 238 52.73 -27.92 54.34
C GLY A 238 52.73 -29.03 55.39
N ASN A 239 51.76 -29.95 55.35
CA ASN A 239 51.59 -31.02 56.33
C ASN A 239 51.85 -32.42 55.77
N VAL A 240 52.27 -32.61 54.50
CA VAL A 240 52.64 -33.94 53.98
C VAL A 240 53.91 -34.42 54.69
N ALA A 241 53.78 -35.45 55.51
CA ALA A 241 54.88 -36.11 56.19
C ALA A 241 55.60 -37.11 55.27
N ILE A 242 54.82 -37.85 54.48
CA ILE A 242 55.32 -38.89 53.57
C ILE A 242 54.54 -38.82 52.26
N SER A 243 55.26 -38.76 51.15
CA SER A 243 54.65 -38.76 49.81
C SER A 243 54.47 -40.18 49.28
N ARG A 244 53.46 -40.37 48.43
CA ARG A 244 53.25 -41.59 47.67
C ARG A 244 54.50 -41.92 46.87
N ASN A 245 54.85 -43.21 46.83
CA ASN A 245 56.08 -43.73 46.22
C ASN A 245 57.37 -43.25 46.86
N GLN A 246 57.36 -42.55 47.99
CA GLN A 246 58.57 -42.28 48.74
C GLN A 246 59.17 -43.60 49.26
N THR A 247 60.48 -43.73 49.16
CA THR A 247 61.22 -44.88 49.73
C THR A 247 61.46 -44.61 51.21
N LEU A 248 60.97 -45.49 52.08
CA LEU A 248 61.22 -45.40 53.53
C LEU A 248 62.57 -46.02 53.88
N ALA A 249 62.84 -47.21 53.35
CA ALA A 249 64.09 -47.92 53.61
C ALA A 249 64.48 -48.77 52.40
N LEU A 250 65.78 -49.01 52.28
CA LEU A 250 66.41 -49.79 51.21
C LEU A 250 67.47 -50.72 51.81
N LEU A 251 67.50 -51.98 51.37
CA LEU A 251 68.49 -52.97 51.78
C LEU A 251 69.10 -53.63 50.55
N ILE A 252 70.43 -53.78 50.52
CA ILE A 252 71.13 -54.64 49.57
C ILE A 252 71.59 -55.88 50.33
N THR A 253 71.19 -57.07 49.90
CA THR A 253 71.50 -58.32 50.60
C THR A 253 71.79 -59.49 49.66
N ARG A 254 72.49 -60.50 50.17
CA ARG A 254 72.69 -61.82 49.58
C ARG A 254 72.46 -62.87 50.67
N PRO A 255 71.20 -63.19 51.01
CA PRO A 255 70.92 -64.04 52.15
C PRO A 255 71.30 -65.48 51.87
N SER A 256 71.92 -66.14 52.85
CA SER A 256 72.40 -67.53 52.77
C SER A 256 71.33 -68.58 53.06
N SER A 257 70.17 -68.18 53.58
CA SER A 257 69.04 -69.05 53.89
C SER A 257 67.74 -68.26 53.96
N ILE A 258 66.59 -68.95 53.88
CA ILE A 258 65.27 -68.33 54.04
C ILE A 258 65.13 -67.67 55.43
N ALA A 259 65.72 -68.27 56.46
CA ALA A 259 65.70 -67.71 57.81
C ALA A 259 66.47 -66.39 57.89
N ALA A 260 67.68 -66.34 57.30
CA ALA A 260 68.46 -65.10 57.19
C ALA A 260 67.72 -64.04 56.38
N ALA A 261 67.16 -64.40 55.22
CA ALA A 261 66.36 -63.50 54.38
C ALA A 261 65.17 -62.90 55.12
N THR A 262 64.46 -63.71 55.91
CA THR A 262 63.30 -63.27 56.69
C THR A 262 63.71 -62.26 57.77
N ALA A 263 64.76 -62.57 58.53
CA ALA A 263 65.26 -61.68 59.59
C ALA A 263 65.71 -60.32 59.04
N GLU A 264 66.39 -60.30 57.90
CA GLU A 264 66.83 -59.06 57.24
C GLU A 264 65.67 -58.22 56.71
N ILE A 265 64.64 -58.85 56.12
CA ILE A 265 63.42 -58.15 55.68
C ILE A 265 62.67 -57.55 56.88
N GLU A 266 62.59 -58.28 57.99
CA GLU A 266 61.96 -57.77 59.23
C GLU A 266 62.72 -56.58 59.80
N GLN A 267 64.06 -56.62 59.79
CA GLN A 267 64.89 -55.48 60.21
C GLN A 267 64.68 -54.27 59.31
N LEU A 268 64.62 -54.46 57.99
CA LEU A 268 64.31 -53.41 57.02
C LEU A 268 62.93 -52.79 57.26
N LEU A 269 61.92 -53.62 57.54
CA LEU A 269 60.56 -53.17 57.85
C LEU A 269 60.48 -52.40 59.17
N SER A 270 61.24 -52.82 60.19
CA SER A 270 61.35 -52.10 61.45
C SER A 270 61.94 -50.70 61.26
N GLU A 271 63.01 -50.59 60.46
CA GLU A 271 63.61 -49.30 60.12
C GLU A 271 62.65 -48.42 59.32
N ALA A 272 61.97 -48.98 58.32
CA ALA A 272 60.94 -48.27 57.56
C ALA A 272 59.81 -47.76 58.47
N ASN A 273 59.38 -48.58 59.44
CA ASN A 273 58.34 -48.20 60.39
C ASN A 273 58.80 -47.05 61.29
N ARG A 274 60.04 -47.09 61.78
CA ARG A 274 60.64 -46.03 62.60
C ARG A 274 60.69 -44.70 61.85
N LEU A 275 61.14 -44.73 60.59
CA LEU A 275 61.22 -43.53 59.74
C LEU A 275 59.83 -42.96 59.43
N ALA A 276 58.88 -43.83 59.08
CA ALA A 276 57.50 -43.40 58.83
C ALA A 276 56.84 -42.82 60.09
N LEU A 277 57.05 -43.43 61.26
CA LEU A 277 56.50 -42.95 62.53
C LEU A 277 57.09 -41.59 62.91
N ASN A 278 58.40 -41.40 62.74
CA ASN A 278 59.02 -40.11 63.00
C ASN A 278 58.57 -39.01 62.05
N ALA A 279 58.21 -39.34 60.81
CA ALA A 279 57.66 -38.38 59.87
C ALA A 279 56.20 -38.03 60.18
N ILE A 280 55.35 -39.03 60.41
CA ILE A 280 53.90 -38.84 60.61
C ILE A 280 53.57 -38.38 62.04
N TRP A 281 54.24 -38.93 63.05
CA TRP A 281 54.02 -38.61 64.46
C TRP A 281 55.36 -38.39 65.19
N PRO A 282 56.02 -37.24 64.96
CA PRO A 282 57.32 -36.92 65.58
C PRO A 282 57.30 -37.01 67.11
N ASP A 283 56.18 -36.64 67.73
CA ASP A 283 56.00 -36.63 69.19
C ASP A 283 55.30 -37.90 69.73
N ALA A 284 55.34 -39.01 68.98
CA ALA A 284 54.75 -40.28 69.42
C ALA A 284 55.27 -40.69 70.82
N PRO A 285 54.39 -40.93 71.81
CA PRO A 285 54.77 -41.31 73.18
C PRO A 285 55.57 -42.63 73.22
N ASN A 286 55.28 -43.52 72.27
CA ASN A 286 55.96 -44.80 72.11
C ASN A 286 56.51 -44.90 70.68
N LYS A 287 57.84 -45.02 70.56
CA LYS A 287 58.52 -45.17 69.26
C LYS A 287 58.50 -46.59 68.69
N ALA A 288 57.93 -47.55 69.43
CA ALA A 288 57.77 -48.94 69.00
C ALA A 288 56.38 -49.24 68.38
N VAL A 289 55.54 -48.22 68.14
CA VAL A 289 54.22 -48.42 67.52
C VAL A 289 54.37 -48.90 66.08
N GLN A 290 53.72 -50.01 65.75
CA GLN A 290 53.66 -50.54 64.39
C GLN A 290 52.58 -49.81 63.59
N ILE A 291 52.98 -49.00 62.61
CA ILE A 291 52.08 -48.20 61.77
C ILE A 291 52.00 -48.70 60.33
N LEU A 292 53.00 -49.49 59.90
CA LEU A 292 53.01 -50.09 58.56
C LEU A 292 52.09 -51.31 58.48
N ARG A 293 51.23 -51.34 57.47
CA ARG A 293 50.42 -52.52 57.13
C ARG A 293 51.28 -53.55 56.41
N ILE A 294 51.67 -54.58 57.13
CA ILE A 294 52.54 -55.64 56.61
C ILE A 294 51.72 -56.87 56.25
N ASN A 295 51.95 -57.43 55.06
CA ASN A 295 51.40 -58.72 54.67
C ASN A 295 52.47 -59.83 54.83
N PRO A 296 52.36 -60.74 55.82
CA PRO A 296 53.34 -61.79 56.07
C PRO A 296 53.51 -62.79 54.90
N GLN A 297 52.52 -62.90 54.01
CA GLN A 297 52.62 -63.77 52.82
C GLN A 297 53.60 -63.19 51.79
N ILE A 298 53.62 -61.87 51.64
CA ILE A 298 54.55 -61.18 50.75
C ILE A 298 55.99 -61.35 51.25
N ILE A 299 56.22 -61.19 52.56
CA ILE A 299 57.55 -61.41 53.16
C ILE A 299 58.05 -62.82 52.88
N ARG A 300 57.23 -63.84 53.15
CA ARG A 300 57.59 -65.24 52.90
C ARG A 300 57.86 -65.52 51.42
N GLY A 301 57.08 -64.92 50.52
CA GLY A 301 57.29 -65.02 49.08
C GLY A 301 58.63 -64.44 48.65
N ILE A 302 58.95 -63.22 49.10
CA ILE A 302 60.22 -62.56 48.81
C ILE A 302 61.38 -63.38 49.40
N ALA A 303 61.32 -63.77 50.66
CA ALA A 303 62.39 -64.50 51.35
C ALA A 303 62.74 -65.84 50.67
N ARG A 304 61.77 -66.54 50.06
CA ARG A 304 62.03 -67.75 49.28
C ARG A 304 62.76 -67.46 47.97
N ASN A 305 62.43 -66.35 47.31
CA ASN A 305 62.91 -66.03 45.97
C ASN A 305 64.30 -65.37 45.95
N ILE A 306 64.79 -64.87 47.09
CA ILE A 306 66.07 -64.14 47.16
C ILE A 306 67.25 -64.98 47.70
N THR A 307 67.08 -66.29 47.84
CA THR A 307 68.07 -67.21 48.45
C THR A 307 68.86 -68.04 47.44
N ASP A 308 68.89 -67.60 46.18
CA ASP A 308 69.57 -68.24 45.05
C ASP A 308 71.08 -67.94 44.97
N GLY A 309 71.63 -67.26 45.99
CA GLY A 309 73.03 -66.82 46.04
C GLY A 309 73.33 -65.52 45.30
N GLN A 310 72.35 -64.91 44.64
CA GLN A 310 72.49 -63.60 44.01
C GLN A 310 72.29 -62.46 45.01
N GLN A 311 72.79 -61.27 44.65
CA GLN A 311 72.54 -60.07 45.44
C GLN A 311 71.20 -59.45 45.01
N TYR A 312 70.38 -59.06 45.97
CA TYR A 312 69.08 -58.42 45.79
C TYR A 312 69.05 -57.05 46.45
N VAL A 313 68.24 -56.17 45.88
CA VAL A 313 67.84 -54.89 46.45
C VAL A 313 66.38 -55.03 46.89
N ILE A 314 66.12 -54.76 48.17
CA ILE A 314 64.78 -54.75 48.74
C ILE A 314 64.44 -53.31 49.10
N ARG A 315 63.29 -52.84 48.62
CA ARG A 315 62.79 -51.49 48.84
C ARG A 315 61.45 -51.52 49.54
N VAL A 316 61.32 -50.73 50.59
CA VAL A 316 60.04 -50.40 51.23
C VAL A 316 59.58 -49.04 50.73
N GLY A 317 58.53 -49.01 49.92
CA GLY A 317 57.90 -47.78 49.44
C GLY A 317 56.51 -47.58 50.04
N VAL A 318 55.99 -46.35 49.99
CA VAL A 318 54.67 -46.03 50.53
C VAL A 318 53.62 -45.93 49.42
N SER A 319 52.43 -46.51 49.63
CA SER A 319 51.37 -46.60 48.61
C SER A 319 50.50 -45.34 48.49
N GLY A 320 50.51 -44.47 49.50
CA GLY A 320 49.68 -43.27 49.60
C GLY A 320 50.44 -42.05 50.14
N ASN A 321 49.78 -40.90 50.18
CA ASN A 321 50.27 -39.69 50.84
C ASN A 321 49.77 -39.69 52.29
N TYR A 322 50.66 -39.44 53.24
CA TYR A 322 50.32 -39.36 54.67
C TYR A 322 50.75 -38.00 55.22
N VAL A 323 49.91 -37.41 56.08
CA VAL A 323 50.18 -36.10 56.68
C VAL A 323 50.69 -36.24 58.12
N VAL A 324 51.34 -35.20 58.63
CA VAL A 324 51.70 -35.10 60.05
C VAL A 324 50.41 -35.19 60.87
N GLY A 325 50.38 -36.07 61.87
CA GLY A 325 49.21 -36.32 62.70
C GLY A 325 48.12 -37.16 62.05
N GLU A 326 48.44 -37.96 61.03
CA GLU A 326 47.50 -38.86 60.35
C GLU A 326 46.59 -39.59 61.37
N PRO A 327 45.26 -39.38 61.33
CA PRO A 327 44.35 -39.83 62.39
C PRO A 327 44.46 -41.31 62.70
N CYS A 328 44.55 -42.17 61.68
CA CYS A 328 44.64 -43.61 61.88
C CYS A 328 45.97 -44.06 62.53
N VAL A 329 47.03 -43.26 62.38
CA VAL A 329 48.32 -43.49 63.05
C VAL A 329 48.28 -43.00 64.50
N VAL A 330 47.77 -41.79 64.74
CA VAL A 330 47.68 -41.21 66.10
C VAL A 330 46.70 -41.99 66.98
N GLN A 331 45.59 -42.46 66.39
CA GLN A 331 44.59 -43.29 67.05
C GLN A 331 45.00 -44.76 67.15
N GLN A 332 46.14 -45.15 66.55
CA GLN A 332 46.68 -46.51 66.55
C GLN A 332 45.65 -47.55 66.08
N GLU A 333 45.01 -47.27 64.94
CA GLU A 333 44.02 -48.17 64.35
C GLU A 333 44.60 -49.56 64.05
N VAL A 334 43.76 -50.58 64.18
CA VAL A 334 44.11 -51.98 63.91
C VAL A 334 43.16 -52.53 62.83
N PRO A 335 43.68 -53.01 61.68
CA PRO A 335 45.09 -53.10 61.31
C PRO A 335 45.71 -51.72 61.03
N PRO A 336 47.05 -51.60 61.10
CA PRO A 336 47.74 -50.35 60.77
C PRO A 336 47.38 -49.86 59.37
N CYS A 337 47.28 -48.54 59.20
CA CYS A 337 46.75 -47.92 57.99
C CYS A 337 47.83 -47.44 56.99
N VAL A 338 49.12 -47.47 57.34
CA VAL A 338 50.18 -47.05 56.42
C VAL A 338 50.49 -48.18 55.46
N GLU A 339 49.91 -48.11 54.28
CA GLU A 339 50.07 -49.08 53.21
C GLU A 339 51.46 -48.97 52.58
N ILE A 340 52.16 -50.10 52.51
CA ILE A 340 53.50 -50.18 51.92
C ILE A 340 53.53 -51.07 50.69
N THR A 341 54.55 -50.86 49.87
CA THR A 341 54.97 -51.74 48.79
C THR A 341 56.34 -52.31 49.13
N LEU A 342 56.47 -53.64 48.94
CA LEU A 342 57.75 -54.33 49.05
C LEU A 342 58.16 -54.79 47.66
N GLN A 343 59.33 -54.33 47.22
CA GLN A 343 59.90 -54.69 45.92
C GLN A 343 61.27 -55.32 46.16
N ALA A 344 61.47 -56.53 45.66
CA ALA A 344 62.77 -57.20 45.63
C ALA A 344 63.20 -57.38 44.17
N LYS A 345 64.38 -56.87 43.83
CA LYS A 345 64.96 -56.98 42.48
C LYS A 345 66.41 -57.38 42.57
N LEU A 346 66.90 -58.15 41.59
CA LEU A 346 68.33 -58.49 41.50
C LEU A 346 69.17 -57.21 41.43
N ASN A 347 70.25 -57.14 42.21
CA ASN A 347 71.22 -56.07 42.14
C ASN A 347 72.19 -56.34 40.99
N ARG A 348 71.93 -55.70 39.85
CA ARG A 348 72.73 -55.85 38.63
C ARG A 348 72.96 -54.49 38.00
N ILE A 349 73.93 -54.43 37.09
CA ILE A 349 74.08 -53.31 36.18
C ILE A 349 72.87 -53.32 35.24
N VAL A 350 72.15 -52.21 35.17
CA VAL A 350 71.00 -52.01 34.29
C VAL A 350 71.39 -51.22 33.05
N PHE A 351 72.24 -50.21 33.21
CA PHE A 351 72.81 -49.45 32.09
C PHE A 351 74.33 -49.38 32.22
N GLU A 352 75.03 -49.63 31.11
CA GLU A 352 76.47 -49.44 31.03
C GLU A 352 76.82 -47.96 30.87
N GLN A 353 78.05 -47.56 31.23
CA GLN A 353 78.48 -46.17 31.05
C GLN A 353 78.44 -45.79 29.55
N GLY A 354 77.85 -44.64 29.25
CA GLY A 354 77.69 -44.12 27.90
C GLY A 354 76.53 -44.72 27.11
N GLU A 355 75.77 -45.65 27.69
CA GLU A 355 74.56 -46.20 27.08
C GLU A 355 73.47 -45.13 26.97
N ILE A 356 72.82 -45.05 25.81
CA ILE A 356 71.70 -44.13 25.57
C ILE A 356 70.46 -44.67 26.27
N ILE A 357 69.87 -43.89 27.16
CA ILE A 357 68.66 -44.22 27.92
C ILE A 357 67.42 -43.64 27.23
N ALA A 358 67.45 -42.37 26.82
CA ALA A 358 66.34 -41.74 26.09
C ALA A 358 66.86 -40.79 25.02
N ARG A 359 65.99 -40.47 24.05
CA ARG A 359 66.26 -39.51 22.99
C ARG A 359 65.03 -38.66 22.71
N VAL A 360 65.25 -37.39 22.35
CA VAL A 360 64.20 -36.45 21.93
C VAL A 360 64.71 -35.69 20.70
N PRO A 361 63.99 -35.73 19.56
CA PRO A 361 64.36 -34.98 18.38
C PRO A 361 64.06 -33.48 18.56
N ILE A 362 64.94 -32.63 18.03
CA ILE A 362 64.78 -31.18 17.92
C ILE A 362 64.68 -30.82 16.45
N GLU A 363 63.47 -30.56 15.99
CA GLU A 363 63.17 -30.28 14.57
C GLU A 363 63.58 -28.85 14.15
N ALA A 364 63.54 -27.90 15.09
CA ALA A 364 63.87 -26.51 14.81
C ALA A 364 65.39 -26.30 14.74
N ALA A 365 65.88 -25.61 13.71
CA ALA A 365 67.29 -25.24 13.57
C ALA A 365 67.77 -24.29 14.68
N TYR A 366 66.88 -23.42 15.17
CA TYR A 366 67.12 -22.48 16.27
C TYR A 366 65.96 -22.57 17.28
N PRO A 367 65.97 -23.59 18.16
CA PRO A 367 64.88 -23.81 19.10
C PRO A 367 64.81 -22.67 20.14
N SER A 368 63.61 -22.32 20.56
CA SER A 368 63.41 -21.32 21.62
C SER A 368 63.75 -21.89 23.00
N THR A 369 64.14 -21.06 23.96
CA THR A 369 64.43 -21.51 25.33
C THR A 369 63.27 -22.32 25.96
N PRO A 370 61.99 -21.91 25.84
CA PRO A 370 60.88 -22.73 26.35
C PRO A 370 60.81 -24.12 25.68
N SER A 371 61.05 -24.21 24.37
CA SER A 371 61.03 -25.50 23.67
C SER A 371 62.16 -26.44 24.11
N LEU A 372 63.34 -25.88 24.42
CA LEU A 372 64.47 -26.65 24.94
C LEU A 372 64.24 -27.14 26.36
N VAL A 373 63.64 -26.31 27.22
CA VAL A 373 63.25 -26.72 28.57
C VAL A 373 62.23 -27.87 28.52
N GLU A 374 61.25 -27.78 27.61
CA GLU A 374 60.25 -28.85 27.44
C GLU A 374 60.87 -30.13 26.86
N ALA A 375 61.80 -30.00 25.91
CA ALA A 375 62.54 -31.15 25.38
C ALA A 375 63.38 -31.83 26.47
N LEU A 376 64.07 -31.06 27.32
CA LEU A 376 64.84 -31.60 28.44
C LEU A 376 63.95 -32.29 29.47
N ARG A 377 62.80 -31.69 29.80
CA ARG A 377 61.80 -32.30 30.69
C ARG A 377 61.31 -33.63 30.11
N THR A 378 60.98 -33.64 28.81
CA THR A 378 60.54 -34.84 28.10
C THR A 378 61.62 -35.91 28.15
N LEU A 379 62.87 -35.55 27.83
CA LEU A 379 64.02 -36.45 27.83
C LEU A 379 64.25 -37.11 29.20
N VAL A 380 64.27 -36.31 30.27
CA VAL A 380 64.45 -36.81 31.64
C VAL A 380 63.28 -37.70 32.04
N THR A 381 62.05 -37.34 31.70
CA THR A 381 60.85 -38.14 31.98
C THR A 381 60.91 -39.48 31.24
N SER A 382 61.25 -39.48 29.96
CA SER A 382 61.43 -40.69 29.16
C SER A 382 62.55 -41.58 29.73
N ALA A 383 63.67 -40.99 30.17
CA ALA A 383 64.76 -41.72 30.80
C ALA A 383 64.32 -42.38 32.12
N GLN A 384 63.55 -41.68 32.95
CA GLN A 384 62.98 -42.24 34.18
C GLN A 384 62.01 -43.39 33.91
N ILE A 385 61.13 -43.24 32.92
CA ILE A 385 60.18 -44.30 32.52
C ILE A 385 60.95 -45.54 32.09
N ARG A 386 61.94 -45.40 31.18
CA ARG A 386 62.76 -46.52 30.73
C ARG A 386 63.53 -47.16 31.89
N ALA A 387 64.19 -46.36 32.72
CA ALA A 387 64.92 -46.83 33.88
C ALA A 387 64.03 -47.65 34.83
N SER A 388 62.80 -47.18 35.07
CA SER A 388 61.83 -47.89 35.91
C SER A 388 61.41 -49.23 35.30
N LEU A 389 61.13 -49.26 33.99
CA LEU A 389 60.78 -50.46 33.24
C LEU A 389 61.90 -51.51 33.25
N GLU A 390 63.16 -51.08 33.09
CA GLU A 390 64.35 -51.96 33.09
C GLU A 390 64.76 -52.46 34.48
N GLY A 391 64.12 -51.91 35.52
CA GLY A 391 64.22 -52.45 36.87
C GLY A 391 64.83 -51.50 37.90
N ILE A 392 65.29 -50.31 37.52
CA ILE A 392 65.91 -49.38 38.47
C ILE A 392 64.88 -48.90 39.50
N ILE A 393 65.31 -48.91 40.75
CA ILE A 393 64.61 -48.35 41.90
C ILE A 393 65.06 -46.90 42.04
N ILE A 394 64.23 -45.98 41.54
CA ILE A 394 64.50 -44.55 41.60
C ILE A 394 64.12 -44.05 43.00
N VAL A 395 65.12 -43.73 43.82
CA VAL A 395 64.94 -43.24 45.19
C VAL A 395 64.90 -41.71 45.24
N ASP A 396 65.69 -41.06 44.40
CA ASP A 396 65.83 -39.61 44.31
C ASP A 396 65.58 -39.11 42.88
N ASN A 397 65.49 -37.79 42.72
CA ASN A 397 65.47 -37.18 41.38
C ASN A 397 66.72 -37.58 40.58
N PRO A 398 66.59 -37.79 39.25
CA PRO A 398 67.72 -38.07 38.38
C PRO A 398 68.77 -36.97 38.49
N ARG A 399 70.03 -37.38 38.54
CA ARG A 399 71.14 -36.44 38.56
C ARG A 399 71.58 -36.20 37.13
N VAL A 400 71.14 -35.08 36.56
CA VAL A 400 71.56 -34.64 35.24
C VAL A 400 72.85 -33.83 35.39
N ALA A 401 73.89 -34.14 34.60
CA ALA A 401 75.20 -33.49 34.64
C ALA A 401 75.77 -33.39 36.07
N GLY A 402 75.80 -34.50 36.79
CA GLY A 402 76.24 -34.55 38.19
C GLY A 402 75.34 -33.85 39.21
N GLY A 403 74.24 -33.22 38.77
CA GLY A 403 73.34 -32.39 39.60
C GLY A 403 73.66 -30.89 39.54
N PHE A 404 74.52 -30.45 38.61
CA PHE A 404 74.89 -29.04 38.45
C PHE A 404 74.05 -28.37 37.34
N SER A 405 73.64 -27.13 37.57
CA SER A 405 72.85 -26.35 36.61
C SER A 405 73.68 -25.77 35.48
N GLU A 406 74.91 -25.33 35.76
CA GLU A 406 75.79 -24.65 34.80
C GLU A 406 76.10 -25.50 33.56
N PRO A 407 76.53 -26.78 33.66
CA PRO A 407 76.77 -27.62 32.48
C PRO A 407 75.52 -27.84 31.63
N VAL A 408 74.34 -27.88 32.26
CA VAL A 408 73.06 -28.04 31.57
C VAL A 408 72.72 -26.77 30.79
N ILE A 409 72.90 -25.59 31.40
CA ILE A 409 72.65 -24.30 30.74
C ILE A 409 73.57 -24.13 29.53
N ASP A 410 74.86 -24.43 29.69
CA ASP A 410 75.85 -24.36 28.61
C ASP A 410 75.49 -25.30 27.45
N PHE A 411 75.09 -26.52 27.76
CA PHE A 411 74.63 -27.49 26.77
C PHE A 411 73.40 -26.98 26.00
N LEU A 412 72.40 -26.43 26.69
CA LEU A 412 71.20 -25.88 26.03
C LEU A 412 71.54 -24.67 25.14
N ASN A 413 72.47 -23.81 25.57
CA ASN A 413 72.95 -22.70 24.76
C ASN A 413 73.68 -23.17 23.49
N GLN A 414 74.47 -24.25 23.57
CA GLN A 414 75.12 -24.85 22.41
C GLN A 414 74.11 -25.43 21.41
N VAL A 415 73.10 -26.15 21.90
CA VAL A 415 72.00 -26.68 21.09
C VAL A 415 71.22 -25.55 20.41
N GLN A 416 70.89 -24.48 21.14
CA GLN A 416 70.15 -23.33 20.61
C GLN A 416 70.87 -22.65 19.44
N ASN A 417 72.20 -22.59 19.49
CA ASN A 417 73.03 -21.86 18.52
C ASN A 417 73.61 -22.75 17.41
N TYR A 418 73.30 -24.05 17.37
CA TYR A 418 73.87 -24.99 16.39
C TYR A 418 73.38 -24.71 14.96
N GLY A 419 72.14 -24.29 14.77
CA GLY A 419 71.61 -23.87 13.47
C GLY A 419 71.12 -25.00 12.56
N ALA A 420 70.87 -26.20 13.09
CA ALA A 420 70.27 -27.29 12.33
C ALA A 420 69.53 -28.29 13.25
N PRO A 421 68.59 -29.10 12.69
CA PRO A 421 67.92 -30.16 13.45
C PRO A 421 68.91 -31.18 14.01
N LEU A 422 68.67 -31.66 15.24
CA LEU A 422 69.51 -32.62 15.95
C LEU A 422 68.69 -33.46 16.93
N GLU A 423 69.30 -34.47 17.55
CA GLU A 423 68.71 -35.24 18.67
C GLU A 423 69.41 -34.87 19.98
N ILE A 424 68.63 -34.73 21.06
CA ILE A 424 69.17 -34.70 22.42
C ILE A 424 68.97 -36.08 23.03
N GLU A 425 70.05 -36.66 23.53
CA GLU A 425 70.13 -37.96 24.16
C GLU A 425 70.44 -37.80 25.65
N ALA A 426 69.76 -38.60 26.48
CA ALA A 426 70.17 -38.82 27.86
C ALA A 426 70.93 -40.14 27.92
N VAL A 427 72.22 -40.06 28.27
CA VAL A 427 73.12 -41.21 28.37
C VAL A 427 73.50 -41.48 29.82
N ALA A 428 73.81 -42.72 30.15
CA ALA A 428 74.31 -43.07 31.47
C ALA A 428 75.71 -42.46 31.70
N GLY A 429 75.85 -41.54 32.66
CA GLY A 429 77.14 -40.91 32.96
C GLY A 429 78.17 -41.87 33.56
N LYS A 430 77.67 -42.94 34.19
CA LYS A 430 78.42 -44.05 34.81
C LYS A 430 77.55 -45.31 34.76
N GLN A 431 78.11 -46.47 35.12
CA GLN A 431 77.31 -47.68 35.31
C GLN A 431 76.18 -47.43 36.32
N ILE A 432 74.95 -47.79 35.94
CA ILE A 432 73.76 -47.59 36.76
C ILE A 432 73.24 -48.95 37.20
N PHE A 433 73.26 -49.18 38.52
CA PHE A 433 72.76 -50.40 39.13
C PHE A 433 71.24 -50.31 39.38
N THR A 434 70.62 -51.44 39.69
CA THR A 434 69.22 -51.53 40.14
C THR A 434 68.89 -50.55 41.26
N THR A 435 69.84 -50.16 42.11
CA THR A 435 69.68 -49.20 43.21
C THR A 435 69.62 -47.74 42.78
N GLY A 436 69.99 -47.42 41.54
CA GLY A 436 70.29 -46.04 41.14
C GLY A 436 71.57 -45.49 41.82
N PRO A 437 71.75 -44.16 41.87
CA PRO A 437 70.88 -43.12 41.32
C PRO A 437 70.91 -43.10 39.79
N LEU A 438 69.86 -42.57 39.16
CA LEU A 438 69.81 -42.35 37.71
C LEU A 438 70.72 -41.17 37.36
N ALA A 439 71.99 -41.45 37.07
CA ALA A 439 73.00 -40.46 36.69
C ALA A 439 73.02 -40.27 35.17
N LEU A 440 72.51 -39.14 34.70
CA LEU A 440 72.32 -38.83 33.29
C LEU A 440 73.34 -37.78 32.85
N GLU A 441 73.93 -37.98 31.69
CA GLU A 441 74.60 -36.95 30.91
C GLU A 441 73.77 -36.64 29.67
N LEU A 442 73.82 -35.39 29.23
CA LEU A 442 73.16 -34.92 28.02
C LEU A 442 74.14 -34.97 26.87
N VAL A 443 73.71 -35.50 25.74
CA VAL A 443 74.49 -35.54 24.50
C VAL A 443 73.61 -35.01 23.37
N ALA A 444 74.14 -34.11 22.56
CA ALA A 444 73.50 -33.70 21.32
C ALA A 444 74.14 -34.49 20.19
N SER A 445 73.35 -35.14 19.34
CA SER A 445 73.85 -35.93 18.22
C SER A 445 73.10 -35.59 16.93
N ARG A 446 73.76 -35.82 15.80
CA ARG A 446 73.14 -35.73 14.47
C ARG A 446 73.72 -36.82 13.59
N ASP A 447 72.86 -37.58 12.91
CA ASP A 447 73.25 -38.69 12.04
C ASP A 447 74.20 -39.69 12.74
N GLY A 448 74.02 -39.89 14.05
CA GLY A 448 74.85 -40.78 14.89
C GLY A 448 76.20 -40.20 15.34
N GLN A 449 76.55 -38.97 14.96
CA GLN A 449 77.75 -38.28 15.44
C GLN A 449 77.43 -37.39 16.65
N ARG A 450 78.21 -37.51 17.72
CA ARG A 450 78.08 -36.67 18.92
C ARG A 450 78.69 -35.28 18.65
N LEU A 451 77.90 -34.25 18.92
CA LEU A 451 78.26 -32.84 18.70
C LEU A 451 78.67 -32.17 20.02
N PHE A 452 77.80 -32.25 21.01
CA PHE A 452 77.94 -31.62 22.32
C PHE A 452 77.65 -32.63 23.41
N GLN A 453 78.30 -32.50 24.56
CA GLN A 453 78.02 -33.32 25.73
C GLN A 453 78.21 -32.51 26.99
N THR A 454 77.36 -32.71 27.99
CA THR A 454 77.64 -32.26 29.35
C THR A 454 78.85 -33.02 29.88
N GLN A 455 79.98 -32.34 30.05
CA GLN A 455 81.12 -32.93 30.75
C GLN A 455 80.95 -32.65 32.24
N LEU A 456 81.08 -33.68 33.09
CA LEU A 456 81.60 -33.44 34.43
C LEU A 456 82.98 -32.83 34.23
N SER A 457 83.17 -31.60 34.70
CA SER A 457 84.52 -31.10 34.92
C SER A 457 85.25 -32.17 35.72
N SER A 458 86.25 -32.80 35.10
CA SER A 458 87.11 -33.73 35.80
C SER A 458 87.78 -32.92 36.91
N SER A 459 87.33 -33.08 38.15
CA SER A 459 88.16 -32.72 39.29
C SER A 459 89.50 -33.43 39.13
N PRO A 460 90.64 -32.77 39.39
CA PRO A 460 91.95 -33.33 39.11
C PRO A 460 92.12 -34.64 39.90
N SER A 461 92.69 -35.64 39.23
CA SER A 461 93.26 -36.82 39.89
C SER A 461 94.09 -36.37 41.12
N PRO A 462 94.02 -37.06 42.27
CA PRO A 462 94.89 -36.74 43.39
C PRO A 462 96.34 -36.82 42.90
N ARG A 463 97.06 -35.71 43.07
CA ARG A 463 98.50 -35.64 42.82
C ARG A 463 99.17 -36.73 43.64
N ASP A 464 100.16 -37.35 43.02
CA ASP A 464 101.24 -38.06 43.70
C ASP A 464 101.71 -37.24 44.90
N GLU A 465 101.36 -37.68 46.11
CA GLU A 465 102.21 -37.46 47.27
C GLU A 465 103.39 -38.41 47.13
N GLN A 466 104.43 -37.91 46.47
CA GLN A 466 105.79 -38.37 46.71
C GLN A 466 106.20 -37.89 48.11
N GLU A 467 106.46 -38.85 48.98
CA GLU A 467 107.31 -38.69 50.18
C GLU A 467 108.64 -38.01 49.81
N PRO A 468 109.21 -37.30 50.78
CA PRO A 468 110.51 -37.72 51.29
C PRO A 468 110.47 -38.22 52.74
#